data_AF-A0A843KPQ4-F1
#
_entry.id   AF-A0A843KPQ4-F1
#
_cell.length_a   1.000
_cell.length_b   1.000
_cell.length_c   1.000
_cell.angle_alpha   90.00
_cell.angle_beta   90.00
_cell.angle_gamma   90.00
#
_symmetry.space_group_name_H-M   'P 1'
#
loop_
_entity.id
_entity.type
_entity.pdbx_description
1 polymer ?
#
loop_
_entity_poly.entity_id
_entity_poly.type
_entity_poly.pdbx_seq_one_letter_code
_entity_poly.pdbx_strand_id
1 'polypeptide(L)'
;MKFCYCPECKDLQPTAWYRRKYCRTCAGECRIMSVPIYYYGVAMYALSAVGAFLVGAELLRYDLGLGDLRLYLMFGSLILAMVFAGLESARAYEIARKRLGNDL
;
A
#
# COMPACT_ATOMS: atom_id res chain seq x y z
N MET A 1 1.84 -3.90 6.68
CA MET A 1 0.43 -4.03 6.23
C MET A 1 -0.32 -5.04 7.09
N LYS A 2 -1.65 -4.93 7.20
CA LYS A 2 -2.50 -5.89 7.92
C LYS A 2 -3.36 -6.67 6.93
N PHE A 3 -3.58 -7.95 7.21
CA PHE A 3 -4.44 -8.85 6.43
C PHE A 3 -5.52 -9.47 7.33
N CYS A 4 -6.70 -9.68 6.76
CA CYS A 4 -7.86 -10.38 7.33
C CYS A 4 -7.90 -11.76 6.68
N TYR A 5 -7.71 -12.82 7.46
CA TYR A 5 -7.94 -14.19 6.99
C TYR A 5 -9.23 -14.74 7.60
N CYS A 6 -10.13 -15.23 6.74
CA CYS A 6 -11.34 -15.93 7.18
C CYS A 6 -11.13 -17.44 7.09
N PRO A 7 -11.17 -18.20 8.21
CA PRO A 7 -10.95 -19.64 8.20
C PRO A 7 -12.07 -20.42 7.50
N GLU A 8 -13.31 -19.92 7.53
CA GLU A 8 -14.46 -20.57 6.90
C GLU A 8 -14.44 -20.44 5.38
N CYS A 9 -14.22 -19.22 4.88
CA CYS A 9 -14.18 -18.96 3.43
C CYS A 9 -12.80 -19.21 2.81
N LYS A 10 -11.78 -19.50 3.63
CA LYS A 10 -10.36 -19.57 3.22
C LYS A 10 -9.91 -18.35 2.41
N ASP A 11 -10.48 -17.19 2.70
CA ASP A 11 -10.26 -15.95 1.97
C ASP A 11 -9.26 -15.05 2.71
N LEU A 12 -8.34 -14.44 1.96
CA LEU A 12 -7.29 -13.57 2.46
C LEU A 12 -7.41 -12.21 1.82
N GLN A 13 -7.70 -11.18 2.62
CA GLN A 13 -7.87 -9.82 2.12
C GLN A 13 -6.98 -8.83 2.86
N PRO A 14 -6.38 -7.84 2.15
CA PRO A 14 -5.73 -6.72 2.82
C PRO A 14 -6.77 -5.92 3.61
N THR A 15 -6.46 -5.58 4.86
CA THR A 15 -7.34 -4.83 5.74
C THR A 15 -6.75 -3.47 6.10
N ALA A 16 -7.57 -2.43 6.01
CA ALA A 16 -7.19 -1.09 6.41
C ALA A 16 -7.13 -1.01 7.94
N TRP A 17 -6.29 -0.11 8.47
CA TRP A 17 -6.16 0.08 9.93
C TRP A 17 -7.51 0.38 10.62
N TYR A 18 -8.44 1.04 9.91
CA TYR A 18 -9.73 1.45 10.45
C TYR A 18 -10.89 0.46 10.22
N ARG A 19 -10.75 -0.61 9.40
CA ARG A 19 -11.94 -1.39 8.97
C ARG A 19 -11.80 -2.92 8.87
N ARG A 20 -12.80 -3.60 9.47
CA ARG A 20 -13.21 -5.02 9.43
C ARG A 20 -12.34 -6.04 10.18
N LYS A 21 -12.84 -6.43 11.35
CA LYS A 21 -12.55 -7.71 12.04
C LYS A 21 -13.41 -8.88 11.51
N TYR A 22 -14.23 -8.63 10.49
CA TYR A 22 -15.26 -9.57 10.01
C TYR A 22 -15.12 -9.80 8.50
N CYS A 23 -15.32 -11.04 8.06
CA CYS A 23 -15.27 -11.44 6.66
C CYS A 23 -16.40 -10.76 5.86
N ARG A 24 -16.13 -10.33 4.61
CA ARG A 24 -17.19 -9.71 3.78
C ARG A 24 -18.22 -10.74 3.29
N THR A 25 -17.84 -12.01 3.23
CA THR A 25 -18.65 -13.09 2.65
C THR A 25 -19.52 -13.78 3.71
N CYS A 26 -18.92 -14.28 4.80
CA CYS A 26 -19.66 -15.01 5.84
C CYS A 26 -19.95 -14.18 7.11
N ALA A 27 -19.49 -12.93 7.19
CA ALA A 27 -19.55 -12.09 8.40
C ALA A 27 -18.87 -12.67 9.66
N GLY A 28 -18.22 -13.85 9.56
CA GLY A 28 -17.47 -14.47 10.64
C GLY A 28 -16.20 -13.70 11.02
N GLU A 29 -15.60 -14.05 12.16
CA GLU A 29 -14.39 -13.41 12.66
C GLU A 29 -13.17 -13.69 11.77
N CYS A 30 -12.42 -12.63 11.44
CA CYS A 30 -11.15 -12.74 10.75
C CYS A 30 -9.97 -12.85 11.73
N ARG A 31 -9.01 -13.72 11.43
CA ARG A 31 -7.67 -13.64 12.02
C ARG A 31 -6.90 -12.49 11.38
N ILE A 32 -6.49 -11.52 12.20
CA ILE A 32 -5.70 -10.39 11.73
C ILE A 32 -4.22 -10.75 11.76
N MET A 33 -3.57 -10.63 10.61
CA MET A 33 -2.13 -10.89 10.47
C MET A 33 -1.41 -9.60 10.07
N SER A 34 -0.37 -9.24 10.81
CA SER A 34 0.51 -8.12 10.45
C SER A 34 1.75 -8.62 9.70
N VAL A 35 1.96 -8.06 8.51
CA VAL A 35 3.19 -8.23 7.72
C VAL A 35 3.99 -6.94 7.83
N PRO A 36 5.28 -6.99 8.24
CA PRO A 36 6.12 -5.79 8.31
C PRO A 36 6.29 -5.16 6.93
N ILE A 37 6.40 -3.82 6.90
CA ILE A 37 6.67 -3.07 5.67
C ILE A 37 8.14 -3.29 5.28
N TYR A 38 8.40 -3.54 4.00
CA TYR A 38 9.73 -3.69 3.46
C TYR A 38 10.22 -2.43 2.72
N TYR A 39 11.44 -2.47 2.19
CA TYR A 39 12.06 -1.35 1.48
C TYR A 39 11.19 -0.78 0.34
N TYR A 40 10.37 -1.60 -0.33
CA TYR A 40 9.47 -1.13 -1.38
C TYR A 40 8.35 -0.24 -0.81
N GLY A 41 7.77 -0.60 0.32
CA GLY A 41 6.80 0.25 0.99
C GLY A 41 7.42 1.57 1.48
N VAL A 42 8.68 1.56 1.93
CA VAL A 42 9.39 2.79 2.30
C VAL A 42 9.61 3.68 1.07
N ALA A 43 10.07 3.12 -0.04
CA ALA A 43 10.26 3.83 -1.30
C ALA A 43 8.94 4.43 -1.81
N MET A 44 7.84 3.69 -1.73
CA MET A 44 6.50 4.17 -2.05
C MET A 44 6.12 5.41 -1.24
N TYR A 45 6.32 5.40 0.09
CA TYR A 45 6.01 6.55 0.94
C TYR A 45 6.90 7.75 0.62
N ALA A 46 8.20 7.53 0.38
CA ALA A 46 9.12 8.60 0.01
C ALA A 46 8.70 9.28 -1.30
N LEU A 47 8.39 8.50 -2.34
CA LEU A 47 7.96 9.01 -3.63
C LEU A 47 6.59 9.70 -3.54
N SER A 48 5.67 9.16 -2.74
CA SER A 48 4.37 9.78 -2.50
C SER A 48 4.51 11.13 -1.79
N ALA A 49 5.44 11.24 -0.83
CA ALA A 49 5.74 12.49 -0.14
C ALA A 49 6.34 13.54 -1.09
N VAL A 50 7.26 13.12 -1.99
CA VAL A 50 7.81 14.00 -3.04
C VAL A 50 6.69 14.48 -3.98
N GLY A 51 5.83 13.59 -4.45
CA GLY A 51 4.69 13.95 -5.29
C GLY A 51 3.73 14.92 -4.58
N ALA A 52 3.38 14.66 -3.33
CA ALA A 52 2.51 15.53 -2.53
C ALA A 52 3.14 16.91 -2.28
N PHE A 53 4.44 16.97 -2.03
CA PHE A 53 5.17 18.24 -1.89
C PHE A 53 5.13 19.06 -3.18
N LEU A 54 5.39 18.43 -4.33
CA LEU A 54 5.34 19.10 -5.63
C LEU A 54 3.94 19.62 -5.96
N VAL A 55 2.89 18.83 -5.70
CA VAL A 55 1.48 19.26 -5.84
C VAL A 55 1.18 20.43 -4.90
N GLY A 56 1.62 20.37 -3.65
CA GLY A 56 1.42 21.46 -2.68
C GLY A 56 2.12 22.75 -3.12
N ALA A 57 3.34 22.65 -3.64
CA ALA A 57 4.07 23.80 -4.14
C ALA A 57 3.41 24.40 -5.40
N GLU A 58 2.83 23.57 -6.28
CA GLU A 58 2.02 24.03 -7.41
C GLU A 58 0.79 24.83 -6.94
N LEU A 59 0.05 24.29 -5.97
CA LEU A 59 -1.16 24.93 -5.43
C LEU A 59 -0.85 26.29 -4.80
N LEU A 60 0.33 26.43 -4.19
CA LEU A 60 0.80 27.68 -3.59
C LEU A 60 1.49 28.61 -4.60
N ARG A 61 1.49 28.27 -5.89
CA ARG A 61 2.20 29.00 -6.97
C ARG A 61 3.66 29.27 -6.62
N TYR A 62 4.29 28.34 -5.92
CA TYR A 62 5.71 28.43 -5.62
C TYR A 62 6.49 28.10 -6.89
N ASP A 63 7.29 29.05 -7.34
CA ASP A 63 8.17 28.83 -8.48
C ASP A 63 9.44 28.13 -8.00
N LEU A 64 9.56 26.84 -8.33
CA LEU A 64 10.78 26.07 -8.02
C LEU A 64 11.86 26.23 -9.10
N GLY A 65 11.60 26.95 -10.19
CA GLY A 65 12.55 27.06 -11.31
C GLY A 65 12.77 25.75 -12.07
N LEU A 66 11.91 24.75 -11.88
CA LEU A 66 12.04 23.41 -12.47
C LEU A 66 11.44 23.30 -13.90
N GLY A 67 10.70 24.31 -14.37
CA GLY A 67 10.06 24.28 -15.70
C GLY A 67 9.21 23.01 -15.94
N ASP A 68 9.33 22.42 -17.13
CA ASP A 68 8.63 21.18 -17.51
C ASP A 68 9.09 19.95 -16.71
N LEU A 69 10.30 19.99 -16.13
CA LEU A 69 10.85 18.90 -15.33
C LEU A 69 9.98 18.63 -14.08
N ARG A 70 9.29 19.67 -13.58
CA ARG A 70 8.35 19.57 -12.46
C ARG A 70 7.22 18.58 -12.74
N LEU A 71 6.64 18.62 -13.95
CA LEU A 71 5.57 17.69 -14.33
C LEU A 71 6.07 16.25 -14.37
N TYR A 72 7.24 16.02 -14.96
CA TYR A 72 7.84 14.69 -15.01
C TYR A 72 8.15 14.14 -13.62
N LEU A 73 8.64 14.97 -12.70
CA LEU A 73 8.87 14.57 -11.31
C LEU A 73 7.56 14.29 -10.57
N MET A 74 6.54 15.11 -10.77
CA MET A 74 5.26 14.96 -10.10
C MET A 74 4.54 13.68 -10.54
N PHE A 75 4.36 13.48 -11.86
CA PHE A 75 3.71 12.28 -12.38
C PHE A 75 4.61 11.06 -12.30
N GLY A 76 5.92 11.22 -12.57
CA GLY A 76 6.89 10.12 -12.50
C GLY A 76 6.99 9.56 -11.08
N SER A 77 7.06 10.40 -10.05
CA SER A 77 7.08 9.94 -8.66
C SER A 77 5.80 9.19 -8.27
N LEU A 78 4.62 9.64 -8.72
CA LEU A 78 3.35 8.95 -8.48
C LEU A 78 3.29 7.59 -9.17
N ILE A 79 3.71 7.51 -10.44
CA ILE A 79 3.76 6.25 -11.20
C ILE A 79 4.72 5.28 -10.51
N LEU A 80 5.92 5.75 -10.14
CA LEU A 80 6.92 4.93 -9.47
C LEU A 80 6.42 4.46 -8.09
N ALA A 81 5.71 5.32 -7.35
CA ALA A 81 5.06 4.96 -6.09
C ALA A 81 3.99 3.87 -6.30
N MET A 82 3.16 3.95 -7.35
CA MET A 82 2.18 2.89 -7.66
C MET A 82 2.85 1.55 -7.97
N VAL A 83 3.96 1.55 -8.70
CA VAL A 83 4.74 0.32 -8.98
C VAL A 83 5.25 -0.29 -7.67
N PHE A 84 5.87 0.52 -6.80
CA PHE A 84 6.36 0.03 -5.51
C PHE A 84 5.24 -0.43 -4.58
N ALA A 85 4.08 0.24 -4.59
CA ALA A 85 2.89 -0.19 -3.87
C ALA A 85 2.43 -1.58 -4.33
N GLY A 86 2.41 -1.80 -5.65
CA GLY A 86 2.09 -3.09 -6.26
C GLY A 86 3.05 -4.18 -5.80
N LEU A 87 4.35 -3.95 -5.90
CA LEU A 87 5.38 -4.91 -5.48
C LEU A 87 5.29 -5.25 -3.99
N GLU A 88 5.12 -4.24 -3.13
CA GLU A 88 4.96 -4.43 -1.69
C GLU A 88 3.69 -5.23 -1.37
N SER A 89 2.57 -4.93 -2.04
CA SER A 89 1.31 -5.64 -1.83
C SER A 89 1.36 -7.12 -2.26
N ALA A 90 1.95 -7.40 -3.43
CA ALA A 90 2.11 -8.75 -3.95
C ALA A 90 2.99 -9.61 -3.02
N ARG A 91 4.12 -9.06 -2.59
CA ARG A 91 5.00 -9.72 -1.61
C ARG A 91 4.29 -9.94 -0.28
N ALA A 92 3.60 -8.92 0.23
CA ALA A 92 2.94 -9.02 1.52
C ALA A 92 1.82 -10.08 1.50
N TYR A 93 1.11 -10.19 0.38
CA TYR A 93 0.13 -11.25 0.13
C TYR A 93 0.78 -12.64 0.10
N GLU A 94 1.92 -12.79 -0.58
CA GLU A 94 2.65 -14.07 -0.64
C GLU A 94 3.14 -14.51 0.75
N ILE A 95 3.67 -13.58 1.57
CA ILE A 95 4.09 -13.86 2.95
C ILE A 95 2.89 -14.26 3.81
N ALA A 96 1.77 -13.53 3.71
CA ALA A 96 0.56 -13.84 4.45
C ALA A 96 0.02 -15.23 4.07
N ARG A 97 0.01 -15.57 2.78
CA ARG A 97 -0.39 -16.89 2.28
C ARG A 97 0.55 -18.00 2.76
N LYS A 98 1.87 -17.79 2.75
CA LYS A 98 2.85 -18.76 3.27
C LYS A 98 2.66 -19.04 4.77
N ARG A 99 2.34 -18.01 5.56
CA ARG A 99 2.04 -18.19 7.00
C ARG A 99 0.79 -19.03 7.24
N LEU A 100 -0.22 -18.88 6.38
CA LEU A 100 -1.46 -19.65 6.44
C LEU A 100 -1.32 -21.08 5.92
N GLY A 101 -0.39 -21.33 4.99
CA GLY A 101 -0.10 -22.67 4.49
C GLY A 101 0.47 -23.63 5.55
N ASN A 102 0.91 -23.12 6.70
CA ASN A 102 1.28 -23.92 7.87
C ASN A 102 0.09 -24.21 8.81
N ASP A 103 -1.07 -23.58 8.58
CA ASP A 103 -2.32 -23.71 9.36
C ASP A 103 -3.44 -24.47 8.57
N LEU A 104 -3.11 -25.02 7.40
CA LEU A 104 -3.99 -25.79 6.49
C LEU A 104 -3.63 -27.27 6.53
#